data_AF-A0A956P465-F1
#
_entry.id   AF-A0A956P465-F1
#
_cell.length_a   1.000
_cell.length_b   1.000
_cell.length_c   1.000
_cell.angle_alpha   90.00
_cell.angle_beta   90.00
_cell.angle_gamma   90.00
#
_symmetry.space_group_name_H-M   'P 1'
#
loop_
_entity.id
_entity.type
_entity.pdbx_description
1 polymer ?
#
loop_
_entity_poly.entity_id
_entity_poly.type
_entity_poly.pdbx_seq_one_letter_code
_entity_poly.pdbx_strand_id
1 'polypeptide(L)'
;MAPEQAAGLPADVRSDVYGLGAILRDLLAARGEAPPRALAAIRDRALAPAAGERYPDVLAFVDDLRRFQDGLPVAAHRETVLERIGRWISRYRTPIGLVLAYLLVRLLILRLGGV
;
A
#
# COMPACT_ATOMS: atom_id res chain seq x y z
N MET A 1 -1.52 -18.15 -16.39
CA MET A 1 -2.66 -17.76 -17.25
C MET A 1 -3.84 -17.37 -16.37
N ALA A 2 -4.77 -16.54 -16.84
CA ALA A 2 -5.97 -16.21 -16.08
C ALA A 2 -6.90 -17.45 -15.95
N PRO A 3 -7.67 -17.60 -14.86
CA PRO A 3 -8.55 -18.76 -14.65
C PRO A 3 -9.54 -19.00 -15.79
N GLU A 4 -10.15 -17.94 -16.33
CA GLU A 4 -11.08 -18.02 -17.46
C GLU A 4 -10.37 -18.50 -18.74
N GLN A 5 -9.13 -18.05 -18.99
CA GLN A 5 -8.33 -18.54 -20.11
C GLN A 5 -7.96 -20.03 -19.93
N ALA A 6 -7.64 -20.45 -18.70
CA ALA A 6 -7.37 -21.86 -18.38
C ALA A 6 -8.59 -22.75 -18.60
N ALA A 7 -9.79 -22.20 -18.36
CA ALA A 7 -11.06 -22.87 -18.58
C ALA A 7 -11.53 -22.82 -20.05
N GLY A 8 -10.77 -22.19 -20.96
CA GLY A 8 -11.16 -22.01 -22.37
C GLY A 8 -12.31 -21.01 -22.56
N LEU A 9 -12.64 -20.22 -21.54
CA LEU A 9 -13.62 -19.15 -21.62
C LEU A 9 -13.01 -17.92 -22.34
N PRO A 10 -13.86 -17.05 -22.92
CA PRO A 10 -13.38 -15.84 -23.58
C PRO A 10 -12.56 -14.96 -22.62
N ALA A 11 -11.38 -14.54 -23.09
CA ALA A 11 -10.56 -13.57 -22.40
C ALA A 11 -11.09 -12.15 -22.65
N ASP A 12 -10.98 -11.29 -21.64
CA ASP A 12 -11.22 -9.85 -21.75
C ASP A 12 -10.06 -9.06 -21.13
N VAL A 13 -10.20 -7.74 -21.06
CA VAL A 13 -9.17 -6.85 -20.48
C VAL A 13 -8.80 -7.22 -19.03
N ARG A 14 -9.68 -7.91 -18.29
CA ARG A 14 -9.43 -8.33 -16.90
C ARG A 14 -8.57 -9.58 -16.84
N SER A 15 -8.45 -10.33 -17.94
CA SER A 15 -7.42 -11.36 -18.09
C SER A 15 -6.02 -10.74 -18.16
N ASP A 16 -5.85 -9.59 -18.82
CA ASP A 16 -4.59 -8.84 -18.84
C ASP A 16 -4.23 -8.31 -17.45
N VAL A 17 -5.21 -7.77 -16.71
CA VAL A 17 -5.04 -7.37 -15.31
C VAL A 17 -4.55 -8.54 -14.45
N TYR A 18 -5.11 -9.74 -14.63
CA TYR A 18 -4.64 -10.93 -13.93
C TYR A 18 -3.19 -11.27 -14.27
N GLY A 19 -2.83 -11.20 -15.56
CA GLY A 19 -1.46 -11.42 -16.03
C GLY A 19 -0.47 -10.46 -15.38
N LEU A 20 -0.78 -9.16 -15.34
CA LEU A 20 0.04 -8.16 -14.66
C LEU A 20 0.10 -8.39 -13.13
N GLY A 21 -1.01 -8.80 -12.52
CA GLY A 21 -1.04 -9.20 -11.12
C GLY A 21 -0.14 -10.40 -10.82
N ALA A 22 -0.05 -11.36 -11.74
CA ALA A 22 0.84 -12.52 -11.62
C ALA A 22 2.31 -12.09 -11.72
N ILE A 23 2.66 -11.20 -12.65
CA ILE A 23 4.00 -10.62 -12.73
C ILE A 23 4.35 -9.90 -11.41
N LEU A 24 3.43 -9.07 -10.88
CA LEU A 24 3.64 -8.39 -9.61
C LEU A 24 3.87 -9.40 -8.47
N ARG A 25 3.07 -10.47 -8.38
CA ARG A 25 3.28 -11.53 -7.39
C ARG A 25 4.68 -12.14 -7.49
N ASP A 26 5.13 -12.44 -8.70
CA ASP A 26 6.42 -13.09 -8.92
C ASP A 26 7.59 -12.15 -8.57
N LEU A 27 7.47 -10.86 -8.90
CA LEU A 27 8.43 -9.83 -8.47
C LEU A 27 8.49 -9.68 -6.94
N LEU A 28 7.35 -9.73 -6.26
CA LEU A 28 7.28 -9.67 -4.80
C LEU A 28 7.89 -10.92 -4.16
N ALA A 29 7.64 -12.10 -4.72
CA ALA A 29 8.23 -13.35 -4.25
C ALA A 29 9.76 -13.33 -4.40
N ALA A 30 10.27 -12.81 -5.52
CA ALA A 30 11.70 -12.68 -5.76
C ALA A 30 12.42 -11.74 -4.77
N ARG A 31 11.71 -10.79 -4.15
CA ARG A 31 12.27 -9.89 -3.12
C ARG A 31 12.56 -10.58 -1.79
N GLY A 32 11.96 -11.75 -1.51
CA GLY A 32 12.21 -12.50 -0.27
C GLY A 32 11.70 -11.84 1.02
N GLU A 33 11.00 -10.71 0.93
CA GLU A 33 10.45 -9.95 2.05
C GLU A 33 8.93 -9.84 1.92
N ALA A 34 8.22 -9.80 3.06
CA ALA A 34 6.78 -9.58 3.05
C ALA A 34 6.45 -8.20 2.47
N PRO A 35 5.58 -8.10 1.44
CA PRO A 35 5.23 -6.82 0.85
C PRO A 35 4.41 -5.95 1.82
N PRO A 36 4.47 -4.61 1.68
CA PRO A 36 3.54 -3.72 2.37
C PRO A 36 2.07 -4.12 2.11
N ARG A 37 1.21 -4.00 3.11
CA ARG A 37 -0.21 -4.41 3.04
C ARG A 37 -0.95 -3.84 1.83
N ALA A 38 -0.74 -2.56 1.52
CA ALA A 38 -1.35 -1.91 0.36
C ALA A 38 -0.94 -2.58 -0.96
N LEU A 39 0.34 -2.92 -1.12
CA LEU A 39 0.84 -3.57 -2.33
C LEU A 39 0.40 -5.04 -2.44
N ALA A 40 0.32 -5.74 -1.30
CA ALA A 40 -0.29 -7.06 -1.22
C ALA A 40 -1.75 -7.03 -1.67
N ALA A 41 -2.53 -6.06 -1.20
CA ALA A 41 -3.93 -5.91 -1.59
C ALA A 41 -4.11 -5.60 -3.08
N ILE A 42 -3.23 -4.77 -3.67
CA ILE A 42 -3.24 -4.50 -5.12
C ILE A 42 -3.03 -5.80 -5.90
N ARG A 43 -2.02 -6.61 -5.51
CA ARG A 43 -1.76 -7.94 -6.08
C ARG A 43 -2.98 -8.84 -5.94
N ASP A 44 -3.54 -8.94 -4.74
CA ASP A 44 -4.64 -9.87 -4.42
C ASP A 44 -5.90 -9.52 -5.21
N ARG A 45 -6.21 -8.22 -5.35
CA ARG A 45 -7.32 -7.74 -6.19
C ARG A 45 -7.08 -8.04 -7.67
N ALA A 46 -5.87 -7.84 -8.19
CA ALA A 46 -5.55 -8.17 -9.58
C ALA A 46 -5.65 -9.68 -9.86
N LEU A 47 -5.33 -10.52 -8.86
CA LEU A 47 -5.38 -11.98 -8.92
C LEU A 47 -6.72 -12.57 -8.48
N ALA A 48 -7.77 -11.77 -8.26
CA ALA A 48 -9.06 -12.26 -7.80
C ALA A 48 -9.59 -13.35 -8.76
N PRO A 49 -10.12 -14.49 -8.25
CA PRO A 49 -10.58 -15.58 -9.11
C PRO A 49 -11.66 -15.13 -10.09
N ALA A 50 -12.67 -14.42 -9.59
CA ALA A 50 -13.73 -13.84 -10.41
C ALA A 50 -13.24 -12.56 -11.09
N ALA A 51 -13.34 -12.49 -12.42
CA ALA A 51 -12.93 -11.31 -13.19
C ALA A 51 -13.63 -10.02 -12.72
N GLY A 52 -14.90 -10.10 -12.28
CA GLY A 52 -15.66 -8.96 -11.76
C GLY A 52 -15.11 -8.35 -10.46
N GLU A 53 -14.29 -9.08 -9.71
CA GLU A 53 -13.66 -8.60 -8.48
C GLU A 53 -12.29 -7.94 -8.73
N ARG A 54 -11.76 -8.10 -9.95
CA ARG A 54 -10.50 -7.48 -10.38
C ARG A 54 -10.71 -5.99 -10.68
N TYR A 55 -9.63 -5.34 -11.11
CA TYR A 55 -9.75 -4.00 -11.68
C TYR A 55 -10.55 -4.04 -12.99
N PRO A 56 -11.38 -3.01 -13.26
CA PRO A 56 -12.20 -2.98 -14.47
C PRO A 56 -11.35 -2.94 -15.74
N ASP A 57 -10.15 -2.34 -15.66
CA ASP A 57 -9.17 -2.23 -16.74
C ASP A 57 -7.74 -2.09 -16.17
N VAL A 58 -6.76 -2.06 -17.08
CA VAL A 58 -5.34 -1.91 -16.74
C VAL A 58 -5.02 -0.52 -16.15
N LEU A 59 -5.74 0.53 -16.57
CA LEU A 59 -5.49 1.89 -16.08
C LEU A 59 -5.83 2.00 -14.60
N ALA A 60 -6.94 1.41 -14.17
CA ALA A 60 -7.33 1.36 -12.76
C ALA A 60 -6.31 0.60 -11.90
N PHE A 61 -5.70 -0.46 -12.44
CA PHE A 61 -4.60 -1.17 -11.76
C PHE A 61 -3.34 -0.31 -11.65
N VAL A 62 -2.94 0.36 -12.74
CA VAL A 62 -1.77 1.26 -12.77
C VAL A 62 -1.96 2.45 -11.83
N ASP A 63 -3.15 3.04 -11.78
CA ASP A 63 -3.44 4.15 -10.89
C ASP A 63 -3.30 3.76 -9.42
N ASP A 64 -3.64 2.52 -9.05
CA ASP A 64 -3.41 2.05 -7.68
C ASP A 64 -1.94 1.81 -7.36
N LEU A 65 -1.15 1.34 -8.34
CA LEU A 65 0.30 1.27 -8.20
C LEU A 65 0.94 2.65 -8.05
N ARG A 66 0.47 3.65 -8.80
CA ARG A 66 0.93 5.05 -8.66
C ARG A 66 0.59 5.60 -7.28
N ARG A 67 -0.66 5.42 -6.82
CA ARG A 67 -1.06 5.82 -5.46
C ARG A 67 -0.16 5.18 -4.40
N PHE A 68 0.15 3.89 -4.54
CA PHE A 68 1.09 3.22 -3.65
C PHE A 68 2.49 3.86 -3.67
N GLN A 69 3.04 4.13 -4.85
CA GLN A 69 4.36 4.78 -5.02
C GLN A 69 4.38 6.19 -4.41
N ASP A 70 3.29 6.94 -4.54
CA ASP A 70 3.12 8.28 -3.97
C ASP A 70 2.82 8.26 -2.45
N GLY A 71 2.65 7.07 -1.86
CA GLY A 71 2.26 6.92 -0.45
C GLY A 71 0.82 7.35 -0.15
N LEU A 72 -0.04 7.37 -1.17
CA LEU A 72 -1.47 7.65 -1.08
C LEU A 72 -2.26 6.36 -0.78
N PRO A 73 -3.48 6.47 -0.21
CA PRO A 73 -4.36 5.32 -0.02
C PRO A 73 -4.72 4.67 -1.35
N VAL A 74 -4.72 3.34 -1.40
CA VAL A 74 -5.01 2.55 -2.62
C VAL A 74 -6.46 2.06 -2.61
N ALA A 75 -7.11 1.95 -3.76
CA ALA A 75 -8.47 1.46 -3.91
C ALA A 75 -8.60 -0.03 -3.55
N ALA A 76 -7.53 -0.82 -3.69
CA ALA A 76 -7.48 -2.22 -3.27
C ALA A 76 -7.56 -2.41 -1.75
N HIS A 77 -7.20 -1.39 -0.98
CA HIS A 77 -7.08 -1.48 0.46
C HIS A 77 -7.63 -0.21 1.11
N ARG A 78 -8.77 -0.33 1.78
CA ARG A 78 -9.25 0.73 2.66
C ARG A 78 -8.36 0.78 3.90
N GLU A 79 -7.32 1.61 3.86
CA GLU A 79 -6.55 1.94 5.04
C GLU A 79 -7.47 2.56 6.09
N THR A 80 -7.45 2.00 7.29
CA THR A 80 -8.04 2.69 8.43
C THR A 80 -7.19 3.92 8.76
N VAL A 81 -7.80 5.03 9.19
CA VAL A 81 -7.11 6.31 9.50
C VAL A 81 -5.91 6.11 10.44
N LEU A 82 -5.99 5.11 11.34
CA LEU A 82 -4.92 4.69 12.26
C LEU A 82 -3.68 4.14 11.56
N GLU A 83 -3.81 3.32 10.51
CA GLU A 83 -2.68 2.77 9.77
C GLU A 83 -1.95 3.86 8.96
N ARG A 84 -2.68 4.86 8.48
CA ARG A 84 -2.15 6.04 7.79
C ARG A 84 -1.29 6.91 8.70
N ILE A 85 -1.78 7.16 9.93
CA ILE A 85 -1.04 7.90 10.96
C ILE A 85 0.20 7.12 11.41
N GLY A 86 0.09 5.80 11.62
CA GLY A 86 1.22 4.96 12.02
C GLY A 86 2.38 4.96 11.03
N ARG A 87 2.10 4.92 9.72
CA ARG A 87 3.11 4.97 8.66
C ARG A 87 3.74 6.36 8.52
N TRP A 88 2.97 7.41 8.74
CA TRP A 88 3.49 8.78 8.77
C TRP A 88 4.41 8.99 9.97
N ILE A 89 4.01 8.52 11.16
CA ILE A 89 4.84 8.55 12.36
C ILE A 89 6.12 7.75 12.17
N SER A 90 6.08 6.56 11.54
CA SER A 90 7.28 5.77 11.29
C SER A 90 8.26 6.45 10.33
N ARG A 91 7.76 7.23 9.37
CA ARG A 91 8.56 8.05 8.44
C ARG A 91 9.18 9.29 9.10
N TYR A 92 8.52 9.89 10.09
CA TYR A 92 8.96 11.11 10.76
C TYR A 92 9.50 10.88 12.18
N ARG A 93 9.93 9.65 12.52
CA ARG A 93 10.42 9.31 13.89
C ARG A 93 11.49 10.28 14.40
N THR A 94 12.48 10.60 13.58
CA THR A 94 13.60 11.49 13.93
C THR A 94 13.12 12.92 14.22
N PRO A 95 12.43 13.62 13.28
CA PRO A 95 11.95 14.97 13.56
C PRO A 95 10.91 15.03 14.68
N ILE A 96 10.03 14.02 14.80
CA ILE A 96 9.09 13.92 15.94
C ILE A 96 9.86 13.81 17.27
N GLY A 97 10.89 12.97 17.32
CA GLY A 97 11.76 12.83 18.49
C GLY A 97 12.45 14.14 18.87
N LEU A 98 12.95 14.90 17.89
CA LEU A 98 13.58 16.20 18.12
C LEU A 98 12.59 17.22 18.69
N VAL A 99 11.38 17.30 18.14
CA VAL A 99 10.33 18.19 18.65
C VAL A 99 9.93 17.82 20.07
N LEU A 100 9.73 16.52 20.36
CA LEU A 100 9.41 16.05 21.70
C LEU A 100 10.52 16.34 22.71
N ALA A 101 11.79 16.10 22.33
CA ALA A 101 12.94 16.41 23.15
C ALA A 101 13.03 17.92 23.44
N TYR A 102 12.81 18.77 22.44
CA TYR A 102 12.75 20.22 22.61
C TYR A 102 11.64 20.64 23.59
N LEU A 103 10.42 20.13 23.42
CA LEU A 103 9.30 20.44 24.31
C LEU A 103 9.56 19.99 25.75
N LEU A 104 10.20 18.83 25.94
CA LEU A 104 10.59 18.34 27.26
C LEU A 104 11.60 19.26 27.94
N VAL A 105 12.68 19.63 27.23
CA VAL A 105 13.69 20.58 27.71
C VAL A 105 13.05 21.93 28.02
N ARG A 106 12.17 22.42 27.14
CA ARG A 106 11.45 23.68 27.31
C ARG A 106 10.58 23.67 28.57
N LEU A 107 9.86 22.58 28.83
CA LEU A 107 9.04 22.42 30.03
C LEU A 107 9.89 22.37 31.30
N LEU A 108 11.02 21.67 31.26
CA LEU A 108 12.00 21.62 32.36
C LEU A 108 12.54 23.01 32.71
N ILE A 109 12.93 23.80 31.70
CA ILE A 109 13.39 25.18 31.89
C ILE A 109 12.29 26.04 32.54
N LEU A 110 11.03 25.92 32.10
CA LEU A 110 9.91 26.67 32.70
C LEU A 110 9.62 26.25 34.15
N ARG A 111 9.83 24.99 34.50
CA ARG A 111 9.66 24.48 35.88
C ARG A 111 10.83 24.84 36.80
N LEU A 112 12.05 24.91 36.28
CA LEU A 112 13.27 25.23 37.04
C LEU A 112 13.56 26.73 37.10
N GLY A 113 13.11 27.49 36.09
CA GLY A 113 13.24 28.93 35.97
C GLY A 113 12.01 29.71 36.45
N GLY A 114 11.07 29.05 37.12
CA GLY A 114 9.99 29.71 37.85
C GLY A 114 10.56 30.54 39.00
N VAL A 115 10.72 31.84 38.74
CA VAL A 115 10.61 32.93 39.73
C VAL A 115 9.15 33.06 40.14
#